data_AF-A0A7J5ZE01-F1
#
_entry.id   AF-A0A7J5ZE01-F1
#
_cell.length_a   1.000
_cell.length_b   1.000
_cell.length_c   1.000
_cell.angle_alpha   90.00
_cell.angle_beta   90.00
_cell.angle_gamma   90.00
#
_symmetry.space_group_name_H-M   'P 1'
#
loop_
_entity.id
_entity.type
_entity.pdbx_description
1 polymer ?
#
loop_
_entity_poly.entity_id
_entity_poly.type
_entity_poly.pdbx_seq_one_letter_code
_entity_poly.pdbx_strand_id
1 'polypeptide(L)'
;MLLLKNPPFLFLCLAGATEATLIAGMSTFGPKFLESQFNLSASEAATWFGYMVVPAGGGGTFLGGYIVKRMNLRCRGIIRFCMVCAIVSLLAIFIFLIHCPNVPMAGVTAPYQYDLMEKYRDLYDEPSQLRLRNSSLEDTLTVGCNAGCGCVREVYNPVCGADGVMYYSPCHAGCSSVNHTDRLTGKQVYSGCSCVVGNVSRAEEGLALRGKCVSSCHHMPAFLSFLFIIISFTFLCSIPALTATLRWAPQ
;
A
#
# COMPACT_ATOMS: atom_id res chain seq x y z
N MET A 1 9.33 35.13 27.01
CA MET A 1 8.14 34.41 27.54
C MET A 1 6.81 35.17 27.34
N LEU A 2 6.76 36.23 26.51
CA LEU A 2 5.53 37.00 26.22
C LEU A 2 4.68 36.35 25.10
N LEU A 3 5.31 35.64 24.15
CA LEU A 3 4.66 34.96 23.03
C LEU A 3 3.70 33.83 23.46
N LEU A 4 4.07 33.04 24.48
CA LEU A 4 3.25 31.92 24.99
C LEU A 4 1.99 32.35 25.74
N LYS A 5 1.88 33.64 26.11
CA LYS A 5 0.71 34.18 26.83
C LYS A 5 -0.45 34.52 25.89
N ASN A 6 -0.23 34.49 24.57
CA ASN A 6 -1.27 34.68 23.55
C ASN A 6 -1.92 33.32 23.19
N PRO A 7 -3.14 33.01 23.67
CA PRO A 7 -3.81 31.74 23.36
C PRO A 7 -3.96 31.43 21.86
N PRO A 8 -4.33 32.37 20.96
CA PRO A 8 -4.45 32.05 19.53
C PRO A 8 -3.11 31.70 18.87
N PHE A 9 -2.01 32.33 19.30
CA PHE A 9 -0.67 31.99 18.83
C PHE A 9 -0.28 30.56 19.23
N LEU A 10 -0.56 30.18 20.48
CA LEU A 10 -0.30 28.82 20.96
C LEU A 10 -1.10 27.77 20.17
N PHE A 11 -2.39 27.99 19.92
CA PHE A 11 -3.22 27.08 19.12
C PHE A 11 -2.76 26.97 17.66
N LEU A 12 -2.31 28.07 17.05
CA LEU A 12 -1.74 28.07 15.70
C LEU A 12 -0.45 27.27 15.62
N CYS A 13 0.45 27.43 16.60
CA CYS A 13 1.67 26.63 16.68
C CYS A 13 1.38 25.14 16.89
N LEU A 14 0.42 24.80 17.75
CA LEU A 14 -0.01 23.42 17.97
C LEU A 14 -0.61 22.82 16.69
N ALA A 15 -1.47 23.56 16.00
CA ALA A 15 -2.05 23.14 14.72
C ALA A 15 -0.95 22.91 13.66
N GLY A 16 0.00 23.83 13.53
CA GLY A 16 1.13 23.68 12.61
C GLY A 16 2.02 22.48 12.94
N ALA A 17 2.24 22.21 14.23
CA ALA A 17 2.97 21.02 14.67
C ALA A 17 2.23 19.73 14.29
N THR A 18 0.91 19.67 14.54
CA THR A 18 0.10 18.50 14.15
C THR A 18 0.06 18.28 12.64
N GLU A 19 -0.01 19.36 11.85
CA GLU A 19 0.03 19.32 10.39
C GLU A 19 1.38 18.78 9.90
N ALA A 20 2.49 19.25 10.47
CA ALA A 20 3.83 18.79 10.14
C ALA A 20 4.03 17.30 10.46
N THR A 21 3.55 16.83 11.62
CA THR A 21 3.60 15.41 11.98
C THR A 21 2.78 14.56 11.02
N LEU A 22 1.59 15.03 10.64
CA LEU A 22 0.73 14.34 9.68
C LEU A 22 1.41 14.22 8.32
N ILE A 23 1.97 15.31 7.78
CA ILE A 23 2.68 15.31 6.49
C ILE A 23 3.90 14.38 6.55
N ALA A 24 4.68 14.42 7.62
CA ALA A 24 5.84 13.53 7.80
C ALA A 24 5.41 12.05 7.82
N GLY A 25 4.39 11.71 8.61
CA GLY A 25 3.86 10.35 8.69
C GLY A 25 3.32 9.87 7.34
N MET A 26 2.54 10.70 6.64
CA MET A 26 2.00 10.37 5.32
C MET A 26 3.09 10.24 4.26
N SER A 27 4.16 11.04 4.32
CA SER A 27 5.29 10.93 3.40
C SER A 27 6.06 9.62 3.58
N THR A 28 6.31 9.22 4.84
CA THR A 28 7.06 8.00 5.14
C THR A 28 6.24 6.73 4.90
N PHE A 29 4.99 6.70 5.37
CA PHE A 29 4.17 5.48 5.37
C PHE A 29 3.14 5.42 4.25
N GLY A 30 2.84 6.53 3.57
CA GLY A 30 1.84 6.60 2.50
C GLY A 30 2.10 5.63 1.35
N PRO A 31 3.31 5.60 0.76
CA PRO A 31 3.63 4.63 -0.29
C PRO A 31 3.50 3.18 0.19
N LYS A 32 3.94 2.89 1.42
CA LYS A 32 3.83 1.54 2.01
C LYS A 32 2.38 1.13 2.28
N PHE A 33 1.55 2.08 2.68
CA PHE A 33 0.12 1.86 2.83
C PHE A 33 -0.52 1.47 1.49
N LEU A 34 -0.24 2.21 0.41
CA LEU A 34 -0.71 1.88 -0.94
C LEU A 34 -0.17 0.52 -1.41
N GLU A 35 1.10 0.23 -1.13
CA GLU A 35 1.75 -1.03 -1.46
C GLU A 35 1.05 -2.24 -0.79
N SER A 36 0.60 -2.06 0.45
CA SER A 36 -0.06 -3.11 1.24
C SER A 36 -1.54 -3.25 0.90
N GLN A 37 -2.28 -2.15 0.70
CA GLN A 37 -3.73 -2.18 0.48
C GLN A 37 -4.09 -2.60 -0.95
N PHE A 38 -3.32 -2.14 -1.94
CA PHE A 38 -3.62 -2.39 -3.36
C PHE A 38 -2.74 -3.46 -3.99
N ASN A 39 -1.86 -4.09 -3.20
CA ASN A 39 -0.88 -5.08 -3.67
C ASN A 39 0.00 -4.58 -4.82
N LEU A 40 0.28 -3.28 -4.82
CA LEU A 40 1.17 -2.67 -5.80
C LEU A 40 2.63 -3.02 -5.49
N SER A 41 3.50 -2.92 -6.50
CA SER A 41 4.94 -2.92 -6.24
C SER A 41 5.37 -1.63 -5.53
N ALA A 42 6.49 -1.69 -4.80
CA ALA A 42 7.01 -0.53 -4.08
C ALA A 42 7.27 0.67 -5.02
N SER A 43 7.73 0.41 -6.24
CA SER A 43 7.94 1.44 -7.26
C SER A 43 6.63 2.04 -7.76
N GLU A 44 5.64 1.21 -8.11
CA GLU A 44 4.34 1.70 -8.59
C GLU A 44 3.62 2.53 -7.53
N ALA A 45 3.60 2.04 -6.29
CA ALA A 45 2.99 2.75 -5.16
C ALA A 45 3.66 4.12 -4.91
N ALA A 46 5.00 4.17 -4.94
CA ALA A 46 5.75 5.41 -4.79
C ALA A 46 5.50 6.38 -5.94
N THR A 47 5.45 5.90 -7.18
CA THR A 47 5.18 6.74 -8.36
C THR A 47 3.77 7.34 -8.31
N TRP A 48 2.74 6.54 -8.02
CA TRP A 48 1.36 7.04 -7.88
C TRP A 48 1.23 8.06 -6.75
N PHE A 49 1.82 7.75 -5.59
CA PHE A 49 1.81 8.67 -4.45
C PHE A 49 2.52 9.98 -4.78
N GLY A 50 3.68 9.93 -5.42
CA GLY A 50 4.43 11.10 -5.86
C GLY A 50 3.65 11.95 -6.87
N TYR A 51 3.01 11.31 -7.85
CA TYR A 51 2.18 12.00 -8.85
C TYR A 51 0.99 12.74 -8.22
N MET A 52 0.46 12.26 -7.10
CA MET A 52 -0.59 12.98 -6.35
C MET A 52 -0.05 14.06 -5.44
N VAL A 53 0.99 13.76 -4.66
CA VAL A 53 1.54 14.67 -3.65
C VAL A 53 2.14 15.92 -4.27
N VAL A 54 2.85 15.82 -5.39
CA VAL A 54 3.53 16.98 -6.00
C VAL A 54 2.53 18.06 -6.44
N PRO A 55 1.51 17.77 -7.27
CA PRO A 55 0.51 18.78 -7.63
C PRO A 55 -0.38 19.18 -6.46
N ALA A 56 -0.74 18.27 -5.55
CA ALA A 56 -1.53 18.61 -4.37
C ALA A 56 -0.77 19.57 -3.43
N GLY A 57 0.50 19.29 -3.19
CA GLY A 57 1.37 20.07 -2.32
C GLY A 57 1.68 21.44 -2.91
N GLY A 58 2.19 21.48 -4.14
CA GLY A 58 2.51 22.73 -4.82
C GLY A 58 1.26 23.56 -5.12
N GLY A 59 0.23 22.93 -5.67
CA GLY A 59 -1.04 23.57 -6.01
C GLY A 59 -1.81 24.03 -4.79
N GLY A 60 -1.94 23.21 -3.75
CA GLY A 60 -2.59 23.55 -2.49
C GLY A 60 -1.90 24.72 -1.79
N THR A 61 -0.59 24.65 -1.64
CA THR A 61 0.23 25.72 -1.01
C THR A 61 0.07 27.05 -1.77
N PHE A 62 0.23 27.04 -3.09
CA PHE A 62 0.07 28.23 -3.92
C PHE A 62 -1.35 28.80 -3.87
N LEU A 63 -2.37 27.94 -4.01
CA LEU A 63 -3.77 28.34 -3.98
C LEU A 63 -4.17 28.90 -2.61
N GLY A 64 -3.64 28.35 -1.52
CA GLY A 64 -3.91 28.82 -0.16
C GLY A 64 -3.42 30.24 0.05
N GLY A 65 -2.20 30.53 -0.40
CA GLY A 65 -1.66 31.90 -0.41
C GLY A 65 -2.45 32.84 -1.33
N TYR A 66 -2.82 32.36 -2.52
CA TYR A 66 -3.61 33.13 -3.48
C TYR A 66 -5.00 33.50 -2.94
N ILE A 67 -5.72 32.58 -2.29
CA ILE A 67 -7.03 32.83 -1.68
C ILE A 67 -6.90 33.91 -0.59
N VAL A 68 -5.92 33.80 0.31
CA VAL A 68 -5.71 34.80 1.38
C VAL A 68 -5.44 36.18 0.80
N LYS A 69 -4.63 36.27 -0.26
CA LYS A 69 -4.30 37.52 -0.95
C LYS A 69 -5.50 38.10 -1.71
N ARG A 70 -6.21 37.28 -2.49
CA ARG A 70 -7.32 37.73 -3.34
C ARG A 70 -8.54 38.16 -2.52
N MET A 71 -8.86 37.44 -1.46
CA MET A 71 -10.03 37.71 -0.61
C MET A 71 -9.73 38.71 0.52
N ASN A 72 -8.49 39.21 0.64
CA ASN A 72 -8.06 40.12 1.71
C ASN A 72 -8.52 39.64 3.12
N LEU A 73 -8.33 38.35 3.38
CA LEU A 73 -8.81 37.74 4.62
C LEU A 73 -8.07 38.32 5.84
N ARG A 74 -8.84 38.90 6.77
CA ARG A 74 -8.35 39.26 8.13
C ARG A 74 -8.05 37.97 8.92
N CYS A 75 -7.31 38.08 10.04
CA CYS A 75 -6.94 36.93 10.87
C CYS A 75 -8.13 36.02 11.24
N ARG A 76 -9.29 36.61 11.56
CA ARG A 76 -10.52 35.85 11.86
C ARG A 76 -11.06 35.07 10.66
N GLY A 77 -10.90 35.61 9.45
CA GLY A 77 -11.28 34.94 8.20
C GLY A 77 -10.32 33.81 7.84
N ILE A 78 -9.02 33.99 8.06
CA ILE A 78 -8.00 32.94 7.89
C ILE A 78 -8.31 31.74 8.79
N ILE A 79 -8.60 31.97 10.07
CA ILE A 79 -8.92 30.88 11.02
C ILE A 79 -10.19 30.14 10.57
N ARG A 80 -11.25 30.84 10.15
CA ARG A 80 -12.47 30.19 9.63
C ARG A 80 -12.18 29.36 8.37
N PHE A 81 -11.34 29.84 7.48
CA PHE A 81 -10.94 29.12 6.28
C PHE A 81 -10.19 27.83 6.61
N CYS A 82 -9.19 27.89 7.51
CA CYS A 82 -8.46 26.71 7.98
C CYS A 82 -9.40 25.70 8.67
N MET A 83 -10.35 26.17 9.47
CA MET A 83 -11.36 25.30 10.11
C MET A 83 -12.23 24.57 9.10
N VAL A 84 -12.70 25.25 8.04
CA VAL A 84 -13.49 24.61 6.97
C VAL A 84 -12.66 23.55 6.24
N CYS A 85 -11.41 23.87 5.90
CA CYS A 85 -10.51 22.92 5.24
C CYS A 85 -10.25 21.69 6.13
N ALA A 86 -10.01 21.89 7.42
CA ALA A 86 -9.81 20.79 8.38
C ALA A 86 -11.05 19.89 8.49
N ILE A 87 -12.26 20.47 8.52
CA ILE A 87 -13.51 19.69 8.54
C ILE A 87 -13.67 18.86 7.26
N VAL A 88 -13.39 19.44 6.09
CA VAL A 88 -13.42 18.70 4.80
C VAL A 88 -12.42 17.55 4.80
N SER A 89 -11.19 17.79 5.27
CA SER A 89 -10.17 16.73 5.39
C SER A 89 -10.63 15.64 6.36
N LEU A 90 -11.18 15.98 7.52
CA LEU A 90 -11.70 15.01 8.49
C LEU A 90 -12.83 14.14 7.92
N LEU A 91 -13.74 14.72 7.14
CA LEU A 91 -14.80 13.96 6.47
C LEU A 91 -14.24 13.03 5.38
N ALA A 92 -13.18 13.42 4.69
CA ALA A 92 -12.57 12.57 3.68
C ALA A 92 -11.79 11.38 4.29
N ILE A 93 -11.41 11.41 5.58
CA ILE A 93 -10.71 10.29 6.25
C ILE A 93 -11.55 9.00 6.28
N PHE A 94 -12.89 9.08 6.22
CA PHE A 94 -13.73 7.88 6.19
C PHE A 94 -13.44 6.94 5.00
N ILE A 95 -12.73 7.41 3.97
CA ILE A 95 -12.27 6.57 2.85
C ILE A 95 -11.32 5.44 3.28
N PHE A 96 -10.59 5.61 4.39
CA PHE A 96 -9.70 4.58 4.94
C PHE A 96 -10.44 3.36 5.50
N LEU A 97 -11.78 3.44 5.64
CA LEU A 97 -12.61 2.30 6.03
C LEU A 97 -12.91 1.36 4.86
N ILE A 98 -12.63 1.76 3.62
CA ILE A 98 -12.80 0.88 2.45
C ILE A 98 -11.64 -0.11 2.42
N HIS A 99 -11.98 -1.40 2.48
CA HIS A 99 -11.01 -2.49 2.42
C HIS A 99 -11.09 -3.20 1.06
N CYS A 100 -9.92 -3.50 0.47
CA CYS A 100 -9.83 -4.39 -0.69
C CYS A 100 -9.63 -5.84 -0.22
N PRO A 101 -10.17 -6.84 -0.93
CA PRO A 101 -9.88 -8.23 -0.63
C PRO A 101 -8.39 -8.51 -0.80
N ASN A 102 -7.80 -9.19 0.19
CA ASN A 102 -6.41 -9.62 0.12
C ASN A 102 -6.26 -10.71 -0.95
N VAL A 103 -5.24 -10.58 -1.80
CA VAL A 103 -4.86 -11.63 -2.75
C VAL A 103 -4.36 -12.87 -2.00
N PRO A 104 -4.74 -14.08 -2.43
CA PRO A 104 -4.35 -15.31 -1.74
C PRO A 104 -2.83 -15.52 -1.83
N MET A 105 -2.21 -15.74 -0.67
CA MET A 105 -0.80 -16.12 -0.56
C MET A 105 -0.69 -17.60 -0.19
N ALA A 106 0.03 -18.39 -1.00
CA ALA A 106 0.27 -19.80 -0.75
C ALA A 106 1.05 -20.01 0.56
N GLY A 107 0.54 -20.88 1.43
CA GLY A 107 1.12 -21.20 2.73
C GLY A 107 0.88 -20.18 3.85
N VAL A 108 0.10 -19.13 3.59
CA VAL A 108 -0.27 -18.12 4.62
C VAL A 108 -1.78 -17.89 4.64
N THR A 109 -2.35 -17.50 3.51
CA THR A 109 -3.78 -17.18 3.38
C THR A 109 -4.55 -18.26 2.64
N ALA A 110 -3.87 -19.01 1.76
CA ALA A 110 -4.41 -20.14 1.02
C ALA A 110 -3.45 -21.34 1.10
N PRO A 111 -3.93 -22.59 1.18
CA PRO A 111 -3.08 -23.77 1.09
C PRO A 111 -2.47 -23.88 -0.31
N TYR A 112 -1.33 -24.57 -0.43
CA TYR A 112 -0.78 -24.91 -1.75
C TYR A 112 -1.75 -25.83 -2.49
N GLN A 113 -2.11 -25.49 -3.73
CA GLN A 113 -3.02 -26.29 -4.55
C GLN A 113 -2.46 -27.71 -4.83
N TYR A 114 -1.13 -27.83 -4.89
CA TYR A 114 -0.42 -29.11 -5.00
C TYR A 114 -0.78 -30.07 -3.86
N ASP A 115 -0.84 -29.56 -2.63
CA ASP A 115 -1.11 -30.34 -1.41
C ASP A 115 -2.55 -30.89 -1.38
N LEU A 116 -3.51 -30.14 -1.95
CA LEU A 116 -4.88 -30.62 -2.17
C LEU A 116 -4.94 -31.75 -3.20
N MET A 117 -4.14 -31.68 -4.25
CA MET A 117 -4.09 -32.71 -5.30
C MET A 117 -3.39 -33.99 -4.82
N GLU A 118 -2.33 -33.86 -4.02
CA GLU A 118 -1.65 -34.97 -3.35
C GLU A 118 -2.57 -35.63 -2.33
N LYS A 119 -3.25 -34.85 -1.48
CA LYS A 119 -4.26 -35.36 -0.53
C LYS A 119 -5.45 -36.07 -1.19
N TYR A 120 -5.87 -35.65 -2.38
CA TYR A 120 -6.92 -36.32 -3.16
C TYR A 120 -6.43 -37.62 -3.81
N ARG A 121 -5.13 -37.67 -4.19
CA ARG A 121 -4.48 -38.87 -4.70
C ARG A 121 -4.30 -39.93 -3.61
N ASP A 122 -3.94 -39.52 -2.40
CA ASP A 122 -3.81 -40.43 -1.25
C ASP A 122 -5.16 -40.96 -0.75
N LEU A 123 -6.26 -40.22 -0.96
CA LEU A 123 -7.62 -40.66 -0.56
C LEU A 123 -8.14 -41.87 -1.36
N TYR A 124 -7.52 -42.22 -2.50
CA TYR A 124 -7.89 -43.38 -3.30
C TYR A 124 -7.10 -44.67 -2.95
N ASP A 125 -6.16 -44.61 -1.99
CA ASP A 125 -5.18 -45.70 -1.74
C ASP A 125 -5.10 -46.18 -0.26
N GLU A 126 -6.06 -45.84 0.63
CA GLU A 126 -6.10 -46.13 2.10
C GLU A 126 -5.53 -47.51 2.58
N PRO A 127 -4.98 -47.67 3.82
CA PRO A 127 -5.33 -46.91 5.03
C PRO A 127 -4.24 -46.50 6.06
N SER A 128 -4.62 -45.51 6.88
CA SER A 128 -4.20 -45.26 8.28
C SER A 128 -2.79 -44.69 8.57
N GLN A 129 -2.78 -43.44 9.05
CA GLN A 129 -2.28 -43.02 10.37
C GLN A 129 -2.41 -41.49 10.42
N LEU A 130 -3.42 -41.01 11.15
CA LEU A 130 -3.61 -39.59 11.45
C LEU A 130 -2.47 -39.10 12.35
N ARG A 131 -1.28 -38.87 11.79
CA ARG A 131 -0.26 -38.07 12.46
C ARG A 131 -0.71 -36.63 12.40
N LEU A 132 -1.33 -36.19 13.49
CA LEU A 132 -1.52 -34.79 13.83
C LEU A 132 -0.12 -34.14 13.94
N ARG A 133 0.46 -33.75 12.81
CA ARG A 133 1.73 -33.03 12.78
C ARG A 133 1.40 -31.62 13.27
N ASN A 134 1.85 -31.31 14.47
CA ASN A 134 1.77 -29.98 15.05
C ASN A 134 2.44 -29.00 14.08
N SER A 135 1.62 -28.32 13.28
CA SER A 135 2.07 -27.42 12.21
C SER A 135 2.81 -26.25 12.85
N SER A 136 4.13 -26.32 12.89
CA SER A 136 4.95 -25.12 12.98
C SER A 136 4.78 -24.38 11.64
N LEU A 137 4.96 -23.05 11.67
CA LEU A 137 5.02 -22.20 10.48
C LEU A 137 6.09 -22.67 9.46
N GLU A 138 6.94 -23.63 9.84
CA GLU A 138 7.88 -24.33 8.98
C GLU A 138 7.21 -25.23 7.93
N ASP A 139 6.13 -25.90 8.29
CA ASP A 139 5.43 -26.84 7.41
C ASP A 139 4.44 -26.18 6.45
N THR A 140 4.04 -24.92 6.68
CA THR A 140 3.02 -24.25 5.85
C THR A 140 3.57 -23.68 4.54
N LEU A 141 4.87 -23.34 4.47
CA LEU A 141 5.49 -22.72 3.29
C LEU A 141 6.29 -23.72 2.44
N THR A 142 6.75 -24.82 3.05
CA THR A 142 7.53 -25.87 2.39
C THR A 142 6.64 -27.10 2.17
N VAL A 143 6.37 -27.44 0.91
CA VAL A 143 5.45 -28.49 0.47
C VAL A 143 6.17 -29.39 -0.54
N GLY A 144 5.67 -30.59 -0.84
CA GLY A 144 6.33 -31.56 -1.73
C GLY A 144 6.84 -30.97 -3.05
N CYS A 145 6.12 -30.01 -3.65
CA CYS A 145 6.51 -29.35 -4.89
C CYS A 145 7.77 -28.45 -4.76
N ASN A 146 8.05 -27.85 -3.60
CA ASN A 146 9.21 -26.97 -3.38
C ASN A 146 10.23 -27.54 -2.36
N ALA A 147 9.96 -28.72 -1.80
CA ALA A 147 10.78 -29.35 -0.77
C ALA A 147 12.22 -29.64 -1.25
N GLY A 148 12.40 -29.94 -2.54
CA GLY A 148 13.71 -30.19 -3.15
C GLY A 148 14.55 -28.92 -3.43
N CYS A 149 13.99 -27.72 -3.21
CA CYS A 149 14.64 -26.48 -3.62
C CYS A 149 15.49 -25.82 -2.50
N GLY A 150 15.36 -26.25 -1.23
CA GLY A 150 16.15 -25.71 -0.11
C GLY A 150 15.88 -24.22 0.15
N CYS A 151 14.61 -23.80 0.18
CA CYS A 151 14.24 -22.40 0.21
C CYS A 151 14.61 -21.68 1.52
N VAL A 152 15.23 -20.50 1.39
CA VAL A 152 15.54 -19.59 2.49
C VAL A 152 14.35 -18.67 2.80
N ARG A 153 14.12 -18.39 4.09
CA ARG A 153 12.97 -17.59 4.56
C ARG A 153 13.31 -16.13 4.78
N GLU A 154 14.59 -15.83 4.93
CA GLU A 154 15.11 -14.50 5.22
C GLU A 154 14.93 -13.55 4.03
N VAL A 155 14.75 -14.11 2.83
CA VAL A 155 14.66 -13.35 1.57
C VAL A 155 13.24 -13.40 1.00
N TYR A 156 12.49 -12.31 1.19
CA TYR A 156 11.18 -12.12 0.59
C TYR A 156 11.28 -11.57 -0.84
N ASN A 157 10.89 -12.37 -1.82
CA ASN A 157 10.93 -12.01 -3.24
C ASN A 157 9.63 -12.50 -3.93
N PRO A 158 8.49 -11.84 -3.68
CA PRO A 158 7.20 -12.37 -4.07
C PRO A 158 7.10 -12.56 -5.59
N VAL A 159 6.45 -13.66 -5.98
CA VAL A 159 6.09 -13.95 -7.37
C VAL A 159 4.59 -14.25 -7.46
N CYS A 160 3.99 -13.84 -8.57
CA CYS A 160 2.60 -14.12 -8.90
C CYS A 160 2.56 -15.30 -9.86
N GLY A 161 1.99 -16.43 -9.45
CA GLY A 161 1.77 -17.57 -10.34
C GLY A 161 0.71 -17.24 -11.40
N ALA A 162 0.76 -17.95 -12.53
CA ALA A 162 -0.27 -17.86 -13.56
C ALA A 162 -1.67 -18.29 -13.07
N ASP A 163 -1.74 -18.99 -11.93
CA ASP A 163 -2.96 -19.34 -11.19
C ASP A 163 -3.55 -18.16 -10.39
N GLY A 164 -2.89 -17.00 -10.38
CA GLY A 164 -3.33 -15.80 -9.64
C GLY A 164 -3.02 -15.86 -8.14
N VAL A 165 -2.22 -16.82 -7.69
CA VAL A 165 -1.79 -16.98 -6.29
C VAL A 165 -0.38 -16.40 -6.11
N MET A 166 -0.17 -15.74 -4.97
CA MET A 166 1.16 -15.21 -4.63
C MET A 166 1.98 -16.21 -3.83
N TYR A 167 3.26 -16.30 -4.16
CA TYR A 167 4.24 -17.15 -3.47
C TYR A 167 5.34 -16.31 -2.84
N TYR A 168 5.89 -16.79 -1.73
CA TYR A 168 6.89 -16.06 -0.94
C TYR A 168 8.18 -15.73 -1.72
N SER A 169 8.62 -16.68 -2.54
CA SER A 169 9.80 -16.54 -3.40
C SER A 169 9.67 -17.46 -4.63
N PRO A 170 10.47 -17.27 -5.69
CA PRO A 170 10.47 -18.20 -6.83
C PRO A 170 10.83 -19.63 -6.43
N CYS A 171 11.65 -19.81 -5.39
CA CYS A 171 11.95 -21.12 -4.82
C CYS A 171 10.69 -21.75 -4.18
N HIS A 172 9.91 -20.96 -3.42
CA HIS A 172 8.68 -21.45 -2.82
C HIS A 172 7.59 -21.77 -3.86
N ALA A 173 7.64 -21.14 -5.04
CA ALA A 173 6.83 -21.52 -6.19
C ALA A 173 7.37 -22.76 -6.96
N GLY A 174 8.54 -23.27 -6.58
CA GLY A 174 9.18 -24.43 -7.21
C GLY A 174 9.77 -24.15 -8.58
N CYS A 175 10.10 -22.88 -8.88
CA CYS A 175 10.59 -22.49 -10.20
C CYS A 175 12.03 -22.94 -10.45
N SER A 176 12.26 -23.61 -11.58
CA SER A 176 13.57 -24.16 -11.97
C SER A 176 14.39 -23.26 -12.88
N SER A 177 13.74 -22.32 -13.59
CA SER A 177 14.39 -21.51 -14.61
C SER A 177 13.86 -20.08 -14.64
N VAL A 178 14.74 -19.14 -15.03
CA VAL A 178 14.36 -17.77 -15.37
C VAL A 178 14.30 -17.72 -16.89
N ASN A 179 13.13 -17.40 -17.43
CA ASN A 179 12.90 -17.46 -18.87
C ASN A 179 13.39 -16.15 -19.51
N HIS A 180 12.56 -15.09 -19.45
CA HIS A 180 12.85 -13.77 -20.00
C HIS A 180 12.07 -12.68 -19.25
N THR A 181 12.45 -11.42 -19.42
CA THR A 181 11.62 -10.28 -19.01
C THR A 181 10.46 -10.12 -19.98
N ASP A 182 9.23 -10.13 -19.46
CA ASP A 182 8.04 -9.82 -20.23
C ASP A 182 8.16 -8.41 -20.84
N ARG A 183 7.90 -8.30 -22.15
CA ARG A 183 8.01 -7.06 -22.91
C ARG A 183 6.88 -6.08 -22.60
N LEU A 184 5.72 -6.56 -22.14
CA LEU A 184 4.56 -5.73 -21.83
C LEU A 184 4.66 -5.11 -20.43
N THR A 185 5.08 -5.89 -19.44
CA THR A 185 5.16 -5.44 -18.04
C THR A 185 6.58 -5.10 -17.58
N GLY A 186 7.62 -5.49 -18.34
CA GLY A 186 9.02 -5.37 -17.93
C GLY A 186 9.42 -6.29 -16.78
N LYS A 187 8.52 -7.17 -16.31
CA LYS A 187 8.75 -8.05 -15.16
C LYS A 187 9.47 -9.32 -15.57
N GLN A 188 10.32 -9.86 -14.69
CA GLN A 188 11.00 -11.13 -14.92
C GLN A 188 9.99 -12.28 -14.85
N VAL A 189 10.02 -13.17 -15.84
CA VAL A 189 9.21 -14.37 -15.92
C VAL A 189 10.04 -15.58 -15.47
N TYR A 190 9.52 -16.33 -14.52
CA TYR A 190 10.04 -17.61 -14.05
C TYR A 190 9.24 -18.74 -14.70
N SER A 191 9.93 -19.85 -15.01
CA SER A 191 9.34 -21.03 -15.66
C SER A 191 9.75 -22.33 -14.96
N GLY A 192 8.93 -23.36 -15.18
CA GLY A 192 9.10 -24.66 -14.55
C GLY A 192 8.82 -24.58 -13.05
N CYS A 193 7.80 -23.82 -12.66
CA CYS A 193 7.32 -23.68 -11.28
C CYS A 193 6.39 -24.84 -10.93
N SER A 194 6.91 -25.84 -10.22
CA SER A 194 6.17 -27.07 -9.86
C SER A 194 4.97 -26.84 -8.93
N CYS A 195 4.97 -25.77 -8.14
CA CYS A 195 3.89 -25.45 -7.20
C CYS A 195 2.76 -24.60 -7.82
N VAL A 196 2.94 -24.13 -9.06
CA VAL A 196 1.93 -23.35 -9.79
C VAL A 196 1.09 -24.30 -10.62
N VAL A 197 0.05 -24.83 -10.00
CA VAL A 197 -0.86 -25.85 -10.56
C VAL A 197 -2.29 -25.34 -10.44
N GLY A 198 -3.02 -25.26 -11.56
CA GLY A 198 -4.36 -24.68 -11.58
C GLY A 198 -5.05 -24.73 -12.95
N ASN A 199 -6.19 -24.04 -13.05
CA ASN A 199 -7.02 -23.97 -14.25
C ASN A 199 -6.43 -22.98 -15.29
N VAL A 200 -5.17 -23.23 -15.65
CA VAL A 200 -4.33 -22.35 -16.47
C VAL A 200 -4.21 -22.96 -17.87
N SER A 201 -4.07 -22.13 -18.89
CA SER A 201 -3.75 -22.57 -20.26
C SER A 201 -2.51 -23.48 -20.23
N ARG A 202 -2.48 -24.60 -20.98
CA ARG A 202 -1.27 -25.47 -21.10
C ARG A 202 0.03 -24.72 -21.45
N ALA A 203 -0.08 -23.53 -22.04
CA ALA A 203 1.05 -22.67 -22.38
C ALA A 203 1.59 -21.84 -21.19
N GLU A 204 0.82 -21.68 -20.13
CA GLU A 204 1.11 -20.84 -18.96
C GLU A 204 1.26 -21.64 -17.65
N GLU A 205 1.03 -22.95 -17.71
CA GLU A 205 1.29 -23.87 -16.61
C GLU A 205 2.76 -23.76 -16.16
N GLY A 206 2.98 -23.61 -14.84
CA GLY A 206 4.31 -23.48 -14.28
C GLY A 206 5.03 -22.17 -14.60
N LEU A 207 4.30 -21.11 -14.98
CA LEU A 207 4.84 -19.75 -15.10
C LEU A 207 4.53 -18.91 -13.85
N ALA A 208 5.49 -18.09 -13.44
CA ALA A 208 5.31 -17.08 -12.42
C ALA A 208 5.97 -15.76 -12.79
N LEU A 209 5.32 -14.64 -12.51
CA LEU A 209 5.82 -13.30 -12.75
C LEU A 209 6.42 -12.70 -11.49
N ARG A 210 7.53 -11.98 -11.61
CA ARG A 210 8.13 -11.26 -10.48
C ARG A 210 7.18 -10.17 -9.96
N GLY A 211 7.00 -10.13 -8.64
CA GLY A 211 6.19 -9.15 -7.94
C GLY A 211 4.89 -9.72 -7.40
N LYS A 212 4.07 -8.84 -6.83
CA LYS A 212 2.75 -9.19 -6.28
C LYS A 212 1.73 -9.36 -7.40
N CYS A 213 0.71 -10.18 -7.16
CA CYS A 213 -0.44 -10.30 -8.05
C CYS A 213 -1.27 -9.02 -8.05
N VAL A 214 -1.77 -8.64 -9.23
CA VAL A 214 -2.63 -7.47 -9.38
C VAL A 214 -3.97 -7.77 -8.71
N SER A 215 -4.36 -6.94 -7.75
CA SER A 215 -5.69 -7.02 -7.15
C SER A 215 -6.71 -6.30 -8.05
N SER A 216 -7.85 -6.93 -8.35
CA SER A 216 -8.94 -6.30 -9.13
C SER A 216 -9.76 -5.31 -8.28
N CYS A 217 -9.10 -4.46 -7.48
CA CYS A 217 -9.81 -3.54 -6.60
C CYS A 217 -10.32 -2.31 -7.37
N HIS A 218 -11.62 -2.32 -7.69
CA HIS A 218 -12.29 -1.22 -8.40
C HIS A 218 -12.33 0.11 -7.61
N HIS A 219 -12.06 0.06 -6.30
CA HIS A 219 -12.05 1.21 -5.40
C HIS A 219 -10.71 1.97 -5.37
N MET A 220 -9.67 1.47 -6.05
CA MET A 220 -8.35 2.12 -6.06
C MET A 220 -8.38 3.56 -6.57
N PRO A 221 -8.99 3.88 -7.73
CA PRO A 221 -9.02 5.27 -8.22
C PRO A 221 -9.79 6.22 -7.30
N ALA A 222 -10.85 5.72 -6.65
CA ALA A 222 -11.62 6.51 -5.69
C ALA A 222 -10.79 6.81 -4.43
N PHE A 223 -10.09 5.82 -3.88
CA PHE A 223 -9.19 6.04 -2.74
C PHE A 223 -8.13 7.11 -3.06
N LEU A 224 -7.51 7.00 -4.23
CA LEU A 224 -6.49 7.93 -4.69
C LEU A 224 -7.03 9.36 -4.89
N SER A 225 -8.27 9.51 -5.39
CA SER A 225 -8.89 10.83 -5.56
C SER A 225 -9.22 11.50 -4.22
N PHE A 226 -9.77 10.76 -3.25
CA PHE A 226 -10.01 11.28 -1.91
C PHE A 226 -8.71 11.59 -1.18
N LEU A 227 -7.67 10.76 -1.34
CA LEU A 227 -6.34 11.04 -0.79
C LEU A 227 -5.76 12.34 -1.36
N PHE A 228 -5.91 12.57 -2.68
CA PHE A 228 -5.51 13.83 -3.31
C PHE A 228 -6.26 15.04 -2.72
N ILE A 229 -7.57 14.90 -2.47
CA ILE A 229 -8.39 15.94 -1.82
C ILE A 229 -7.85 16.24 -0.42
N ILE A 230 -7.65 15.21 0.42
CA ILE A 230 -7.11 15.36 1.78
C ILE A 230 -5.79 16.13 1.75
N ILE A 231 -4.83 15.66 0.94
CA ILE A 231 -3.49 16.25 0.85
C ILE A 231 -3.59 17.70 0.35
N SER A 232 -4.41 17.97 -0.66
CA SER A 232 -4.58 19.32 -1.21
C SER A 232 -5.14 20.28 -0.16
N PHE A 233 -6.18 19.89 0.59
CA PHE A 233 -6.77 20.73 1.64
C PHE A 233 -5.85 20.91 2.85
N THR A 234 -5.02 19.92 3.18
CA THR A 234 -3.96 20.06 4.18
C THR A 234 -2.98 21.14 3.75
N PHE A 235 -2.37 21.01 2.56
CA PHE A 235 -1.41 22.00 2.06
C PHE A 235 -2.03 23.38 1.81
N LEU A 236 -3.34 23.46 1.53
CA LEU A 236 -4.08 24.71 1.41
C LEU A 236 -4.07 25.53 2.71
N CYS A 237 -3.95 24.89 3.87
CA CYS A 237 -3.91 25.54 5.18
C CYS A 237 -2.52 26.06 5.57
N SER A 238 -1.45 25.50 5.00
CA SER A 238 -0.06 25.77 5.39
C SER A 238 0.33 27.27 5.28
N ILE A 239 0.20 27.90 4.11
CA ILE A 239 0.51 29.33 3.92
C ILE A 239 -0.40 30.25 4.75
N PRO A 240 -1.74 30.06 4.76
CA PRO A 240 -2.61 30.85 5.61
C PRO A 240 -2.23 30.79 7.10
N ALA A 241 -1.91 29.59 7.61
CA ALA A 241 -1.49 29.39 8.99
C ALA A 241 -0.15 30.10 9.27
N LEU A 242 0.84 29.97 8.40
CA LEU A 242 2.13 30.67 8.53
C LEU A 242 1.96 32.20 8.50
N THR A 243 1.14 32.71 7.57
CA THR A 243 0.84 34.14 7.46
C THR A 243 0.12 34.67 8.69
N ALA A 244 -0.79 33.87 9.26
CA ALA A 244 -1.42 34.19 10.54
C ALA A 244 -0.38 34.21 11.66
N THR A 245 0.45 33.19 11.80
CA THR A 245 1.49 33.14 12.85
C THR A 245 2.44 34.34 12.78
N LEU A 246 2.91 34.72 11.59
CA LEU A 246 3.79 35.87 11.39
C LEU A 246 3.14 37.22 11.78
N ARG A 247 1.82 37.37 11.63
CA ARG A 247 1.10 38.59 12.04
C ARG A 247 0.95 38.74 13.55
N TRP A 248 1.14 37.66 14.31
CA TRP A 248 0.98 37.63 15.76
C TRP A 248 2.34 37.47 16.49
N ALA A 249 3.41 37.20 15.74
CA ALA A 249 4.76 37.39 16.24
C ALA A 249 4.99 38.90 16.47
N PRO A 250 5.32 39.34 17.69
CA PRO A 250 5.72 40.72 17.93
C PRO A 250 7.04 40.97 17.19
N GLN A 251 7.13 42.12 16.52
CA GLN A 251 8.42 42.70 16.14
C GLN A 251 9.23 43.05 17.39
#